data_AF-A0A6J4GX36-F1
#
_entry.id   AF-A0A6J4GX36-F1
#
_cell.length_a   1.000
_cell.length_b   1.000
_cell.length_c   1.000
_cell.angle_alpha   90.00
_cell.angle_beta   90.00
_cell.angle_gamma   90.00
#
_symmetry.space_group_name_H-M   'P 1'
#
loop_
_entity.id
_entity.type
_entity.pdbx_description
1 polymer ?
#
loop_
_entity_poly.entity_id
_entity_poly.type
_entity_poly.pdbx_seq_one_letter_code
_entity_poly.pdbx_strand_id
1 'polypeptide(L)'
;MFKLFIYSLVWRSSISKLNEFEKYHIDDKVEEELRVFLNDNLKTTHKELLENIENNIKYPSYHFCLIKPIARNKQSRGIFTAFNSGEKAHLLMLIDFAVFFYTDEKSIGSTLKYYSNKQNEKVIIATGDIEKWTELNRMIVQKMLNKKNSM
;
A
#
# COMPACT_ATOMS: atom_id res chain seq x y z
N MET A 1 9.14 11.80 -0.92
CA MET A 1 7.86 12.01 -0.20
C MET A 1 6.83 10.90 -0.42
N PHE A 2 6.37 10.61 -1.65
CA PHE A 2 5.28 9.62 -1.85
C PHE A 2 5.61 8.19 -1.34
N LYS A 3 6.86 7.72 -1.48
CA LYS A 3 7.30 6.42 -0.92
C LYS A 3 7.16 6.37 0.62
N LEU A 4 7.48 7.47 1.33
CA LEU A 4 7.30 7.56 2.79
C LEU A 4 5.83 7.40 3.17
N PHE A 5 4.93 8.02 2.41
CA PHE A 5 3.50 7.88 2.63
C PHE A 5 3.06 6.41 2.49
N ILE A 6 3.43 5.72 1.40
CA ILE A 6 3.08 4.31 1.21
C ILE A 6 3.67 3.42 2.31
N TYR A 7 4.95 3.59 2.64
CA TYR A 7 5.60 2.81 3.70
C TYR A 7 4.94 3.04 5.06
N SER A 8 4.51 4.28 5.35
CA SER A 8 3.78 4.56 6.60
C SER A 8 2.43 3.86 6.67
N LEU A 9 1.71 3.74 5.54
CA LEU A 9 0.46 2.98 5.50
C LEU A 9 0.70 1.49 5.71
N VAL A 10 1.70 0.92 5.04
CA VAL A 10 2.07 -0.50 5.16
C VAL A 10 2.43 -0.82 6.61
N TRP A 11 3.38 -0.07 7.18
CA TRP A 11 3.84 -0.29 8.55
C TRP A 11 2.74 -0.08 9.59
N ARG A 12 1.96 1.03 9.50
CA ARG A 12 0.85 1.26 10.43
C ARG A 12 -0.22 0.18 10.35
N SER A 13 -0.46 -0.37 9.15
CA SER A 13 -1.41 -1.47 9.00
C SER A 13 -0.88 -2.75 9.65
N SER A 14 0.42 -3.05 9.55
CA SER A 14 1.00 -4.29 10.09
C SER A 14 1.03 -4.31 11.62
N ILE A 15 1.25 -3.17 12.26
CA ILE A 15 1.25 -3.05 13.73
C ILE A 15 -0.13 -2.77 14.33
N SER A 16 -1.17 -2.62 13.50
CA SER A 16 -2.49 -2.24 13.95
C SER A 16 -3.20 -3.40 14.66
N LYS A 17 -3.79 -3.10 15.81
CA LYS A 17 -4.59 -4.06 16.60
C LYS A 17 -6.09 -4.03 16.26
N LEU A 18 -6.49 -3.28 15.23
CA LEU A 18 -7.89 -3.23 14.81
C LEU A 18 -8.25 -4.52 14.06
N ASN A 19 -9.49 -4.96 14.20
CA ASN A 19 -9.99 -6.23 13.64
C ASN A 19 -9.82 -6.34 12.12
N GLU A 20 -9.86 -5.21 11.40
CA GLU A 20 -9.67 -5.14 9.96
C GLU A 20 -8.23 -5.51 9.55
N PHE A 21 -7.25 -5.28 10.43
CA PHE A 21 -5.83 -5.52 10.18
C PHE A 21 -5.25 -6.71 10.95
N GLU A 22 -6.01 -7.33 11.85
CA GLU A 22 -5.53 -8.46 12.68
C GLU A 22 -4.90 -9.61 11.87
N LYS A 23 -5.37 -9.85 10.64
CA LYS A 23 -4.83 -10.88 9.74
C LYS A 23 -3.83 -10.35 8.72
N TYR A 24 -3.53 -9.06 8.75
CA TYR A 24 -2.55 -8.44 7.90
C TYR A 24 -1.20 -8.43 8.62
N HIS A 25 -0.22 -9.09 8.03
CA HIS A 25 1.13 -9.17 8.59
C HIS A 25 2.16 -9.04 7.48
N ILE A 26 3.30 -8.44 7.78
CA ILE A 26 4.48 -8.42 6.92
C ILE A 26 5.63 -9.05 7.70
N ASP A 27 6.60 -9.63 7.01
CA ASP A 27 7.79 -10.25 7.62
C ASP A 27 8.42 -9.31 8.68
N ASP A 28 8.74 -9.83 9.87
CA ASP A 28 9.27 -9.03 10.99
C ASP A 28 10.50 -8.21 10.60
N LYS A 29 11.35 -8.71 9.69
CA LYS A 29 12.51 -7.96 9.20
C LYS A 29 12.09 -6.76 8.36
N VAL A 30 11.05 -6.94 7.53
CA VAL A 30 10.47 -5.86 6.72
C VAL A 30 9.80 -4.84 7.63
N GLU A 31 9.04 -5.28 8.63
CA GLU A 31 8.39 -4.39 9.59
C GLU A 31 9.41 -3.53 10.34
N GLU A 32 10.49 -4.14 10.83
CA GLU A 32 11.54 -3.44 11.57
C GLU A 32 12.34 -2.49 10.67
N GLU A 33 12.68 -2.89 9.45
CA GLU A 33 13.33 -2.01 8.49
C GLU A 33 12.46 -0.78 8.19
N LEU A 34 11.16 -0.99 7.96
CA LEU A 34 10.21 0.10 7.75
C LEU A 34 10.08 0.98 8.99
N ARG A 35 10.06 0.40 10.20
CA ARG A 35 9.99 1.16 11.47
C ARG A 35 11.16 2.12 11.59
N VAL A 36 12.39 1.61 11.45
CA VAL A 36 13.62 2.40 11.54
C VAL A 36 13.62 3.48 10.46
N PHE A 37 13.36 3.08 9.20
CA PHE A 37 13.33 4.02 8.09
C PHE A 37 12.31 5.15 8.30
N LEU A 38 11.09 4.83 8.74
CA LEU A 38 10.06 5.82 8.99
C LEU A 38 10.40 6.71 10.19
N ASN A 39 10.92 6.14 11.28
CA ASN A 39 11.33 6.93 12.44
C ASN A 39 12.42 7.96 12.09
N ASP A 40 13.36 7.56 11.23
CA ASP A 40 14.49 8.42 10.86
C ASP A 40 14.08 9.48 9.84
N ASN A 41 13.07 9.22 9.02
CA ASN A 41 12.76 10.06 7.85
C ASN A 41 11.39 10.74 7.87
N LEU A 42 10.41 10.25 8.63
CA LEU A 42 9.10 10.88 8.78
C LEU A 42 9.18 11.89 9.93
N LYS A 43 9.33 13.18 9.58
CA LYS A 43 9.43 14.27 10.55
C LYS A 43 8.07 14.87 10.89
N THR A 44 7.99 15.45 12.09
CA THR A 44 6.75 16.01 12.64
C THR A 44 6.32 17.25 11.86
N THR A 45 7.28 18.10 11.46
CA THR A 45 6.98 19.32 10.71
C THR A 45 7.23 19.13 9.22
N HIS A 46 6.46 19.85 8.40
CA HIS A 46 6.65 19.86 6.95
C HIS A 46 8.04 20.37 6.55
N LYS A 47 8.58 21.36 7.28
CA LYS A 47 9.92 21.91 7.04
C LYS A 47 11.01 20.85 7.23
N GLU A 48 11.04 20.21 8.40
CA GLU A 48 12.02 19.15 8.70
C GLU A 48 11.90 17.98 7.72
N LEU A 49 10.68 17.65 7.29
CA LEU A 49 10.44 16.60 6.30
C LEU A 49 11.08 16.95 4.95
N LEU A 50 10.95 18.18 4.49
CA LEU A 50 11.56 18.63 3.22
C LEU A 50 13.09 18.65 3.32
N GLU A 51 13.64 19.24 4.38
CA GLU A 51 15.09 19.27 4.61
C GLU A 51 15.68 17.86 4.65
N ASN A 52 14.99 16.92 5.30
CA ASN A 52 15.44 15.54 5.35
C ASN A 52 15.37 14.82 3.98
N ILE A 53 14.35 15.13 3.16
CA ILE A 53 14.21 14.55 1.80
C ILE A 53 15.31 15.04 0.87
N GLU A 54 15.75 16.29 0.99
CA GLU A 54 16.82 16.87 0.16
C GLU A 54 18.19 16.24 0.45
N ASN A 55 18.38 15.64 1.63
CA ASN A 55 19.65 15.03 2.06
C ASN A 55 19.89 13.59 1.56
N ASN A 56 19.40 13.22 0.36
CA ASN A 56 19.65 11.92 -0.29
C ASN A 56 19.25 10.69 0.57
N ILE A 57 17.99 10.64 1.01
CA ILE A 57 17.43 9.48 1.73
C ILE A 57 17.65 8.17 0.94
N LYS A 58 18.24 7.17 1.61
CA LYS A 58 18.32 5.80 1.09
C LYS A 58 17.03 5.03 1.41
N TYR A 59 16.18 4.86 0.41
CA TYR A 59 14.91 4.13 0.56
C TYR A 59 15.12 2.61 0.60
N PRO A 60 14.35 1.88 1.42
CA PRO A 60 14.19 0.42 1.31
C PRO A 60 13.82 -0.01 -0.10
N SER A 61 14.36 -1.15 -0.54
CA SER A 61 14.22 -1.67 -1.91
C SER A 61 12.91 -2.45 -2.13
N TYR A 62 11.81 -1.89 -1.63
CA TYR A 62 10.48 -2.48 -1.78
C TYR A 62 9.73 -1.93 -3.00
N HIS A 63 8.87 -2.77 -3.54
CA HIS A 63 8.13 -2.45 -4.75
C HIS A 63 6.69 -2.12 -4.44
N PHE A 64 6.15 -1.13 -5.13
CA PHE A 64 4.71 -0.92 -5.13
C PHE A 64 4.19 -0.48 -6.49
N CYS A 65 2.95 -0.88 -6.76
CA CYS A 65 2.17 -0.49 -7.92
C CYS A 65 0.86 0.13 -7.44
N LEU A 66 0.43 1.21 -8.10
CA LEU A 66 -0.77 1.96 -7.72
C LEU A 66 -1.80 1.85 -8.83
N ILE A 67 -3.03 1.54 -8.45
CA ILE A 67 -4.17 1.53 -9.36
C ILE A 67 -5.24 2.44 -8.78
N LYS A 68 -5.75 3.38 -9.56
CA LYS A 68 -6.89 4.24 -9.19
C LYS A 68 -8.03 4.05 -10.20
N PRO A 69 -9.30 4.27 -9.84
CA PRO A 69 -10.36 4.35 -10.84
C PRO A 69 -10.18 5.60 -11.71
N ILE A 70 -10.59 5.51 -12.98
CA ILE A 70 -10.59 6.65 -13.91
C ILE A 70 -11.48 7.80 -13.42
N ALA A 71 -12.56 7.49 -12.71
CA ALA A 71 -13.44 8.46 -12.08
C ALA A 71 -13.64 8.14 -10.60
N ARG A 72 -13.62 9.16 -9.74
CA ARG A 72 -13.95 9.00 -8.31
C ARG A 72 -15.40 8.57 -8.14
N ASN A 73 -15.61 7.51 -7.35
CA ASN A 73 -16.94 7.17 -6.89
C ASN A 73 -17.36 8.14 -5.78
N LYS A 74 -18.25 9.10 -6.10
CA LYS A 74 -18.78 10.09 -5.14
C LYS A 74 -19.57 9.48 -3.98
N GLN A 75 -19.94 8.20 -4.09
CA GLN A 75 -20.76 7.50 -3.09
C GLN A 75 -19.92 6.56 -2.20
N SER A 76 -18.63 6.38 -2.47
CA SER A 76 -17.78 5.51 -1.65
C SER A 76 -17.55 6.14 -0.27
N ARG A 77 -17.94 5.43 0.79
CA ARG A 77 -17.51 5.75 2.15
C ARG A 77 -16.07 5.29 2.36
N GLY A 78 -15.37 5.92 3.29
CA GLY A 78 -13.96 5.67 3.55
C GLY A 78 -13.64 4.20 3.78
N ILE A 79 -12.89 3.56 2.89
CA ILE A 79 -12.35 2.22 3.10
C ILE A 79 -10.83 2.36 3.20
N PHE A 80 -10.27 1.87 4.31
CA PHE A 80 -8.87 1.53 4.41
C PHE A 80 -8.76 0.13 4.98
N THR A 81 -8.23 -0.79 4.18
CA THR A 81 -8.01 -2.18 4.59
C THR A 81 -6.75 -2.73 3.94
N ALA A 82 -6.11 -3.68 4.60
CA ALA A 82 -4.90 -4.32 4.09
C ALA A 82 -5.03 -5.84 4.17
N PHE A 83 -4.45 -6.54 3.20
CA PHE A 83 -4.50 -8.00 3.14
C PHE A 83 -3.19 -8.57 2.60
N ASN A 84 -2.86 -9.78 3.07
CA ASN A 84 -1.88 -10.63 2.41
C ASN A 84 -2.51 -11.26 1.17
N SER A 85 -1.91 -10.99 0.01
CA SER A 85 -2.20 -11.67 -1.26
C SER A 85 -1.21 -12.81 -1.53
N GLY A 86 -0.12 -12.87 -0.75
CA GLY A 86 0.88 -13.91 -0.68
C GLY A 86 1.87 -13.59 0.45
N GLU A 87 2.91 -14.41 0.61
CA GLU A 87 3.94 -14.19 1.64
C GLU A 87 4.71 -12.87 1.43
N LYS A 88 5.01 -12.54 0.16
CA LYS A 88 5.75 -11.35 -0.24
C LYS A 88 4.92 -10.33 -1.01
N ALA A 89 3.61 -10.53 -1.07
CA ALA A 89 2.67 -9.72 -1.83
C ALA A 89 1.50 -9.26 -0.96
N HIS A 90 1.30 -7.96 -0.89
CA HIS A 90 0.38 -7.30 0.02
C HIS A 90 -0.50 -6.34 -0.77
N LEU A 91 -1.77 -6.23 -0.39
CA LEU A 91 -2.74 -5.34 -1.01
C LEU A 91 -3.29 -4.38 0.05
N LEU A 92 -3.11 -3.09 -0.17
CA LEU A 92 -3.78 -2.04 0.60
C LEU A 92 -4.86 -1.43 -0.28
N MET A 93 -6.08 -1.38 0.22
CA MET A 93 -7.22 -0.77 -0.46
C MET A 93 -7.59 0.50 0.24
N LEU A 94 -7.44 1.61 -0.46
CA LEU A 94 -7.89 2.93 -0.03
C LEU A 94 -9.08 3.35 -0.90
N ILE A 95 -9.74 4.44 -0.50
CA ILE A 95 -10.88 5.04 -1.23
C ILE A 95 -10.55 5.28 -2.70
N ASP A 96 -9.42 5.92 -2.95
CA ASP A 96 -9.07 6.47 -4.26
C ASP A 96 -8.06 5.63 -5.03
N PHE A 97 -7.39 4.67 -4.38
CA PHE A 97 -6.42 3.81 -5.05
C PHE A 97 -6.16 2.54 -4.24
N ALA A 98 -5.73 1.52 -4.96
CA ALA A 98 -5.19 0.28 -4.44
C ALA A 98 -3.66 0.35 -4.54
N VAL A 99 -2.99 -0.12 -3.50
CA VAL A 99 -1.54 -0.28 -3.46
C VAL A 99 -1.23 -1.76 -3.42
N PHE A 100 -0.58 -2.26 -4.47
CA PHE A 100 0.06 -3.56 -4.44
C PHE A 100 1.48 -3.35 -3.94
N PHE A 101 1.79 -3.84 -2.75
CA PHE A 101 3.10 -3.74 -2.12
C PHE A 101 3.80 -5.10 -2.13
N TYR A 102 5.06 -5.12 -2.53
CA TYR A 102 5.86 -6.33 -2.66
C TYR A 102 7.18 -6.19 -1.93
N THR A 103 7.50 -7.21 -1.14
CA THR A 103 8.75 -7.27 -0.38
C THR A 103 9.89 -7.90 -1.19
N ASP A 104 9.59 -8.46 -2.36
CA ASP A 104 10.57 -8.93 -3.34
C ASP A 104 10.11 -8.64 -4.78
N GLU A 105 11.07 -8.56 -5.70
CA GLU A 105 10.79 -8.26 -7.12
C GLU A 105 10.16 -9.44 -7.88
N LYS A 106 10.42 -10.68 -7.43
CA LYS A 106 9.99 -11.87 -8.15
C LYS A 106 8.48 -12.09 -8.02
N SER A 107 7.88 -11.64 -6.92
CA SER A 107 6.43 -11.72 -6.70
C SER A 107 5.61 -10.69 -7.47
N ILE A 108 6.24 -9.72 -8.13
CA ILE A 108 5.52 -8.74 -8.95
C ILE A 108 5.01 -9.44 -10.22
N GLY A 109 3.69 -9.38 -10.45
CA GLY A 109 3.09 -9.88 -11.67
C GLY A 109 3.66 -9.20 -12.92
N SER A 110 3.80 -9.93 -14.04
CA SER A 110 4.41 -9.43 -15.28
C SER A 110 3.82 -8.11 -15.76
N THR A 111 2.50 -7.96 -15.70
CA THR A 111 1.80 -6.71 -16.05
C THR A 111 2.12 -5.57 -15.09
N LEU A 112 2.19 -5.84 -13.78
CA LEU A 112 2.40 -4.84 -12.74
C LEU A 112 3.83 -4.27 -12.76
N LYS A 113 4.82 -5.04 -13.25
CA LYS A 113 6.23 -4.60 -13.33
C LYS A 113 6.40 -3.29 -14.10
N TYR A 114 5.65 -3.10 -15.18
CA TYR A 114 5.73 -1.91 -16.06
C TYR A 114 5.38 -0.59 -15.38
N TYR A 115 4.62 -0.63 -14.28
CA TYR A 115 4.22 0.57 -13.53
C TYR A 115 4.58 0.46 -12.04
N SER A 116 5.59 -0.36 -11.73
CA SER A 116 6.19 -0.39 -10.41
C SER A 116 7.03 0.87 -10.14
N ASN A 117 7.16 1.21 -8.86
CA ASN A 117 8.01 2.29 -8.37
C ASN A 117 9.53 2.08 -8.59
N LYS A 118 9.96 0.94 -9.18
CA LYS A 118 11.37 0.63 -9.48
C LYS A 118 11.85 1.36 -10.73
N GLN A 119 10.99 1.44 -11.74
CA GLN A 119 11.40 1.84 -13.09
C GLN A 119 11.46 3.35 -13.28
N ASN A 120 11.12 4.16 -12.26
CA ASN A 120 10.83 5.57 -12.48
C ASN A 120 11.30 6.45 -11.32
N GLU A 121 11.91 7.59 -11.66
CA GLU A 121 12.04 8.75 -10.75
C GLU A 121 10.66 9.28 -10.30
N LYS A 122 9.61 8.96 -11.08
CA LYS A 122 8.23 9.39 -10.90
C LYS A 122 7.33 8.22 -10.51
N VAL A 123 6.37 8.46 -9.64
CA VAL A 123 5.37 7.44 -9.29
C VAL A 123 4.34 7.33 -10.41
N ILE A 124 4.19 6.14 -11.00
CA ILE A 124 3.11 5.85 -11.96
C ILE A 124 1.88 5.37 -11.21
N ILE A 125 0.72 5.94 -11.56
CA ILE A 125 -0.58 5.51 -11.06
C ILE A 125 -1.40 5.03 -12.27
N ALA A 126 -1.60 3.72 -12.37
CA ALA A 126 -2.43 3.14 -13.41
C ALA A 126 -3.90 3.49 -13.18
N THR A 127 -4.62 3.82 -14.25
CA THR A 127 -6.05 4.10 -14.19
C THR A 127 -6.83 2.89 -14.66
N GLY A 128 -7.68 2.34 -13.79
CA GLY A 128 -8.62 1.27 -14.10
C GLY A 128 -9.97 1.81 -14.55
N ASP A 129 -10.64 1.04 -15.40
CA ASP A 129 -12.03 1.27 -15.75
C ASP A 129 -12.96 1.17 -14.53
N ILE A 130 -14.09 1.90 -14.55
CA ILE A 130 -15.03 2.00 -13.42
C ILE A 130 -15.65 0.63 -13.10
N GLU A 131 -15.99 -0.17 -14.11
CA GLU A 131 -16.60 -1.49 -13.92
C GLU A 131 -15.61 -2.43 -13.23
N LYS A 132 -14.36 -2.46 -13.71
CA LYS A 132 -13.28 -3.26 -13.12
C LYS A 132 -12.91 -2.83 -11.71
N TRP A 133 -12.93 -1.53 -11.45
CA TRP A 133 -12.75 -1.01 -10.09
C TRP A 133 -13.88 -1.43 -9.15
N THR A 134 -15.12 -1.39 -9.63
CA THR A 134 -16.31 -1.81 -8.86
C THR A 134 -16.28 -3.30 -8.57
N GLU A 135 -15.89 -4.12 -9.57
CA GLU A 135 -15.69 -5.56 -9.44
C GLU A 135 -14.64 -5.88 -8.36
N LEU A 136 -13.47 -5.25 -8.42
CA LEU A 136 -12.41 -5.40 -7.41
C LEU A 136 -12.91 -5.08 -5.99
N ASN A 137 -13.56 -3.93 -5.81
CA ASN A 137 -14.10 -3.54 -4.51
C ASN A 137 -15.16 -4.51 -4.00
N ARG A 138 -16.05 -5.00 -4.87
CA ARG A 138 -17.06 -6.00 -4.49
C ARG A 138 -16.40 -7.29 -4.01
N MET A 139 -15.37 -7.79 -4.70
CA MET A 139 -14.63 -8.99 -4.28
C MET A 139 -14.01 -8.82 -2.89
N ILE A 140 -13.44 -7.64 -2.62
CA ILE A 140 -12.85 -7.33 -1.32
C ILE A 140 -13.90 -7.28 -0.22
N VAL A 141 -15.01 -6.55 -0.45
CA VAL A 141 -16.12 -6.46 0.50
C VAL A 141 -16.70 -7.85 0.79
N GLN A 142 -16.89 -8.69 -0.23
CA GLN A 142 -17.34 -10.08 -0.04
C GLN A 142 -16.36 -10.89 0.81
N LYS A 143 -15.05 -10.76 0.58
CA LYS A 143 -14.02 -11.42 1.40
C LYS A 143 -14.07 -10.96 2.86
N MET A 144 -14.36 -9.68 3.10
CA MET A 144 -14.53 -9.15 4.45
C MET A 144 -15.83 -9.63 5.12
N LEU A 145 -16.95 -9.70 4.39
CA LEU A 145 -18.25 -10.11 4.91
C LEU A 145 -18.36 -11.62 5.15
N ASN A 146 -17.84 -12.45 4.24
CA ASN A 146 -17.84 -13.91 4.40
C ASN A 146 -17.01 -14.36 5.62
N LYS A 147 -16.12 -13.50 6.12
CA LYS A 147 -15.37 -13.70 7.37
C LYS A 147 -16.26 -13.76 8.62
N LYS A 148 -17.46 -13.15 8.59
CA LYS A 148 -18.42 -13.16 9.71
C LYS A 148 -19.26 -14.44 9.81
N ASN A 149 -19.40 -15.21 8.74
CA ASN A 149 -20.23 -16.43 8.72
C ASN A 149 -19.47 -17.72 9.05
N SER A 150 -18.19 -17.60 9.42
CA SER A 150 -17.29 -18.72 9.74
C SER A 150 -16.73 -18.64 11.17
N MET A 151 -17.46 -17.95 12.06
CA MET A 151 -17.34 -18.02 13.53
C MET A 151 -18.63 -18.65 14.07
#